data_AF-H6SMB3-F1
#
_entry.id   AF-H6SMB3-F1
#
_cell.length_a   1.000
_cell.length_b   1.000
_cell.length_c   1.000
_cell.angle_alpha   90.00
_cell.angle_beta   90.00
_cell.angle_gamma   90.00
#
_symmetry.space_group_name_H-M   'P 1'
#
loop_
_entity.id
_entity.type
_entity.pdbx_description
1 polymer ?
#
loop_
_entity_poly.entity_id
_entity_poly.type
_entity_poly.pdbx_seq_one_letter_code
_entity_poly.pdbx_strand_id
1 'polypeptide(L)'
;MISAALAAETGHEAAHGAHPTGFADPAFWVAVAFVIVVGFVFLKARRKVLGILDARAAEIKARIDDARRLREDAQAMLADYQRRQRDALKEAEDIVRHAQEEAKRLRAKAEADLDASIKRREQQAMERIAQAEAQALAQVRNTAADVAIAAAGRVMGEALGDKERNSLIQDTIKDLPGRLN
;
A
#
# COMPACT_ATOMS: atom_id res chain seq x y z
N MET A 1 55.38 -62.85 51.83
CA MET A 1 56.41 -62.11 51.09
C MET A 1 56.73 -60.88 51.94
N ILE A 2 57.65 -60.98 52.91
CA ILE A 2 59.14 -60.82 52.77
C ILE A 2 59.43 -59.41 52.25
N SER A 3 60.22 -58.50 52.84
CA SER A 3 61.08 -58.39 54.03
C SER A 3 61.40 -56.88 54.11
N ALA A 4 61.29 -56.20 55.26
CA ALA A 4 62.33 -55.99 56.27
C ALA A 4 63.39 -54.93 55.92
N ALA A 5 63.60 -54.05 56.92
CA ALA A 5 64.83 -53.34 57.24
C ALA A 5 65.21 -52.15 56.34
N LEU A 6 65.83 -51.04 56.76
CA LEU A 6 66.35 -50.50 58.03
C LEU A 6 67.42 -49.52 57.53
N ALA A 7 67.34 -48.24 57.87
CA ALA A 7 68.48 -47.31 58.00
C ALA A 7 67.88 -45.90 58.13
N ALA A 8 67.62 -45.46 59.36
CA ALA A 8 68.60 -44.78 60.19
C ALA A 8 68.33 -43.27 60.12
N GLU A 9 67.60 -42.81 61.13
CA GLU A 9 67.80 -41.47 61.67
C GLU A 9 69.30 -41.21 61.79
N THR A 10 69.76 -40.11 61.21
CA THR A 10 70.98 -39.43 61.66
C THR A 10 70.67 -37.96 61.75
N GLY A 11 71.02 -37.42 62.92
CA GLY A 11 70.50 -36.18 63.48
C GLY A 11 70.72 -34.95 62.61
N HIS A 12 69.69 -34.11 62.58
CA HIS A 12 69.90 -32.68 62.43
C HIS A 12 70.20 -32.11 63.83
N GLU A 13 71.38 -32.45 64.34
CA GLU A 13 71.98 -31.66 65.41
C GLU A 13 72.32 -30.29 64.85
N ALA A 14 71.71 -29.28 65.45
CA ALA A 14 72.16 -27.91 65.39
C ALA A 14 73.55 -27.82 66.05
N ALA A 15 74.59 -28.14 65.29
CA ALA A 15 75.98 -27.91 65.67
C ALA A 15 76.45 -26.60 65.03
N HIS A 16 76.44 -25.55 65.84
CA HIS A 16 77.21 -24.33 65.60
C HIS A 16 78.70 -24.68 65.45
N GLY A 17 79.18 -24.75 64.22
CA GLY A 17 80.59 -24.93 63.89
C GLY A 17 80.91 -24.22 62.58
N ALA A 18 81.69 -23.14 62.69
CA ALA A 18 82.24 -22.28 61.63
C ALA A 18 81.86 -22.67 60.19
N HIS A 19 80.81 -22.04 59.65
CA HIS A 19 80.52 -22.08 58.23
C HIS A 19 81.74 -21.55 57.46
N PRO A 20 82.29 -22.27 56.48
CA PRO A 20 83.22 -21.68 55.54
C PRO A 20 82.47 -20.57 54.80
N THR A 21 82.68 -19.32 55.24
CA THR A 21 82.04 -18.13 54.67
C THR A 21 82.70 -17.84 53.32
N GLY A 22 82.24 -18.53 52.28
CA GLY A 22 82.77 -18.40 50.93
C GLY A 22 82.26 -19.46 49.96
N PHE A 23 82.84 -19.48 48.76
CA PHE A 23 82.44 -20.30 47.60
C PHE A 23 82.49 -21.84 47.80
N ALA A 24 82.85 -22.32 48.99
CA ALA A 24 82.95 -23.73 49.36
C ALA A 24 81.74 -24.25 50.18
N ASP A 25 80.80 -23.39 50.58
CA ASP A 25 79.56 -23.79 51.26
C ASP A 25 78.51 -24.29 50.23
N PRO A 26 78.03 -25.55 50.33
CA PRO A 26 76.95 -26.07 49.49
C PRO A 26 75.68 -25.20 49.52
N ALA A 27 75.39 -24.52 50.65
CA ALA A 27 74.24 -23.63 50.78
C ALA A 27 74.32 -22.42 49.83
N PHE A 28 75.51 -21.91 49.52
CA PHE A 28 75.70 -20.80 48.59
C PHE A 28 75.29 -21.18 47.17
N TRP A 29 75.73 -22.35 46.67
CA TRP A 29 75.35 -22.82 45.33
C TRP A 29 73.87 -23.18 45.23
N VAL A 30 73.25 -23.68 46.30
CA VAL A 30 71.79 -23.88 46.39
C VAL A 30 71.06 -22.54 46.30
N ALA A 31 71.52 -21.50 47.01
CA ALA A 31 70.95 -20.17 46.93
C ALA A 31 71.10 -19.55 45.53
N VAL A 32 72.25 -19.71 44.87
CA VAL A 32 72.48 -19.27 43.49
C VAL A 32 71.55 -19.99 42.51
N ALA A 33 71.43 -21.32 42.61
CA ALA A 33 70.50 -22.09 41.79
C ALA A 33 69.03 -21.69 42.04
N PHE A 34 68.65 -21.43 43.29
CA PHE A 34 67.31 -20.95 43.65
C PHE A 34 67.02 -19.59 43.00
N VAL A 35 67.95 -18.62 43.08
CA VAL A 35 67.79 -17.30 42.47
C VAL A 35 67.68 -17.41 40.95
N ILE A 36 68.49 -18.26 40.31
CA ILE A 36 68.42 -18.48 38.85
C ILE A 36 67.06 -19.07 38.44
N VAL A 37 66.59 -20.10 39.15
CA VAL A 37 65.29 -20.74 38.87
C VAL A 37 64.14 -19.76 39.10
N VAL A 38 64.13 -19.06 40.23
CA VAL A 38 63.10 -18.06 40.56
C VAL A 38 63.11 -16.91 39.56
N GLY A 39 64.29 -16.40 39.18
CA GLY A 39 64.41 -15.35 38.17
C GLY A 39 63.85 -15.76 36.82
N PHE A 40 64.13 -16.99 36.37
CA PHE A 40 63.61 -17.52 35.11
C PHE A 40 62.10 -17.75 35.15
N VAL A 41 61.58 -18.32 36.26
CA VAL A 41 60.15 -18.51 36.48
C VAL A 41 59.43 -17.17 36.55
N PHE A 42 59.96 -16.18 37.27
CA PHE A 42 59.39 -14.84 37.38
C PHE A 42 59.32 -14.13 36.02
N LEU A 43 60.38 -14.22 35.21
CA LEU A 43 60.41 -13.65 33.86
C LEU A 43 59.37 -14.28 32.93
N LYS A 44 59.16 -15.59 33.02
CA LYS A 44 58.15 -16.29 32.21
C LYS A 44 56.73 -16.08 32.73
N ALA A 45 56.56 -16.08 34.06
CA ALA A 45 55.28 -15.83 34.72
C ALA A 45 54.79 -14.41 34.47
N ARG A 46 55.65 -13.37 34.62
CA ARG A 46 55.26 -11.98 34.37
C ARG A 46 54.76 -11.78 32.94
N ARG A 47 55.43 -12.39 31.96
CA ARG A 47 55.04 -12.30 30.54
C ARG A 47 53.69 -12.97 30.27
N LYS A 48 53.44 -14.14 30.87
CA LYS A 48 52.15 -14.83 30.74
C LYS A 48 51.01 -14.05 31.41
N VAL A 49 51.23 -13.53 32.61
CA VAL A 49 50.21 -12.78 33.37
C VAL A 49 49.84 -11.50 32.62
N LEU A 50 50.83 -10.70 32.20
CA LEU A 50 50.59 -9.49 31.41
C LEU A 50 49.84 -9.80 30.10
N GLY A 51 50.23 -10.86 29.38
CA GLY A 51 49.54 -11.24 28.15
C GLY A 51 48.06 -11.63 28.34
N ILE A 52 47.70 -12.24 29.48
CA ILE A 52 46.30 -12.56 29.80
C ILE A 52 45.50 -11.29 30.12
N LEU A 53 46.10 -10.35 30.87
CA LEU A 53 45.47 -9.07 31.18
C LEU A 53 45.27 -8.23 29.91
N ASP A 54 46.26 -8.17 29.03
CA ASP A 54 46.17 -7.47 27.75
C ASP A 54 45.11 -8.09 26.84
N ALA A 55 45.04 -9.43 26.77
CA ALA A 55 44.01 -10.13 26.00
C ALA A 55 42.60 -9.81 26.54
N ARG A 56 42.41 -9.82 27.87
CA ARG A 56 41.14 -9.43 28.48
C ARG A 56 40.80 -7.96 28.23
N ALA A 57 41.78 -7.06 28.32
CA ALA A 57 41.57 -5.65 28.04
C ALA A 57 41.15 -5.42 26.58
N ALA A 58 41.79 -6.12 25.64
CA ALA A 58 41.45 -6.08 24.22
C ALA A 58 40.04 -6.64 23.96
N GLU A 59 39.68 -7.75 24.59
CA GLU A 59 38.33 -8.34 24.48
C GLU A 59 37.25 -7.41 25.04
N ILE A 60 37.47 -6.81 26.21
CA ILE A 60 36.53 -5.85 26.81
C ILE A 60 36.38 -4.62 25.91
N LYS A 61 37.48 -4.11 25.36
CA LYS A 61 37.45 -2.98 24.43
C LYS A 61 36.65 -3.31 23.17
N ALA A 62 36.89 -4.48 22.57
CA ALA A 62 36.14 -4.94 21.41
C ALA A 62 34.62 -5.03 21.71
N ARG A 63 34.24 -5.63 22.84
CA ARG A 63 32.83 -5.72 23.27
C ARG A 63 32.19 -4.35 23.47
N ILE A 64 32.92 -3.37 24.04
CA ILE A 64 32.43 -2.01 24.22
C ILE A 64 32.26 -1.30 22.88
N ASP A 65 33.22 -1.45 21.97
CA ASP A 65 33.16 -0.85 20.64
C ASP A 65 32.01 -1.45 19.81
N ASP A 66 31.79 -2.76 19.89
CA ASP A 66 30.65 -3.43 19.27
C ASP A 66 29.31 -2.96 19.87
N ALA A 67 29.23 -2.83 21.20
CA ALA A 67 28.03 -2.33 21.86
C ALA A 67 27.73 -0.87 21.47
N ARG A 68 28.77 -0.03 21.28
CA ARG A 68 28.61 1.34 20.78
C ARG A 68 28.10 1.35 19.34
N ARG A 69 28.70 0.56 18.45
CA ARG A 69 28.23 0.43 17.06
C ARG A 69 26.79 -0.04 17.00
N LEU A 70 26.43 -1.06 17.76
CA LEU A 70 25.06 -1.57 17.80
C LEU A 70 24.06 -0.52 18.30
N ARG A 71 24.47 0.32 19.26
CA ARG A 71 23.65 1.44 19.73
C ARG A 71 23.51 2.52 18.66
N GLU A 72 24.58 2.87 17.96
CA GLU A 72 24.54 3.85 16.86
C GLU A 72 23.64 3.35 15.73
N ASP A 73 23.77 2.08 15.33
CA ASP A 73 22.91 1.45 14.32
C ASP A 73 21.44 1.43 14.75
N ALA A 74 21.15 1.07 16.01
CA ALA A 74 19.79 1.09 16.53
C ALA A 74 19.19 2.52 16.56
N GLN A 75 20.00 3.53 16.90
CA GLN A 75 19.58 4.94 16.85
C GLN A 75 19.33 5.41 15.42
N ALA A 76 20.19 5.03 14.47
CA ALA A 76 20.02 5.34 13.06
C ALA A 76 18.76 4.68 12.48
N MET A 77 18.53 3.40 12.80
CA MET A 77 17.30 2.69 12.43
C MET A 77 16.07 3.37 13.01
N LEU A 78 16.07 3.71 14.30
CA LEU A 78 14.94 4.39 14.94
C LEU A 78 14.61 5.73 14.24
N ALA A 79 15.64 6.52 13.92
CA ALA A 79 15.46 7.77 13.21
C ALA A 79 14.90 7.57 11.79
N ASP A 80 15.36 6.54 11.07
CA ASP A 80 14.83 6.17 9.75
C ASP A 80 13.36 5.73 9.84
N TYR A 81 13.02 4.87 10.80
CA TYR A 81 11.64 4.43 11.03
C TYR A 81 10.71 5.60 11.38
N GLN A 82 11.14 6.51 12.26
CA GLN A 82 10.36 7.71 12.59
C GLN A 82 10.16 8.63 11.37
N ARG A 83 11.17 8.76 10.52
CA ARG A 83 11.07 9.51 9.27
C ARG A 83 10.07 8.84 8.32
N ARG A 84 10.23 7.54 8.07
CA ARG A 84 9.31 6.75 7.23
C ARG A 84 7.88 6.80 7.75
N GLN A 85 7.68 6.72 9.06
CA GLN A 85 6.35 6.82 9.66
C GLN A 85 5.71 8.18 9.38
N ARG A 86 6.45 9.27 9.59
CA ARG A 86 5.98 10.62 9.28
C ARG A 86 5.68 10.81 7.80
N ASP A 87 6.54 10.29 6.93
CA ASP A 87 6.37 10.42 5.49
C ASP A 87 5.17 9.59 5.02
N ALA A 88 4.97 8.39 5.57
CA ALA A 88 3.78 7.57 5.31
C ALA A 88 2.48 8.23 5.79
N LEU A 89 2.50 8.91 6.95
CA LEU A 89 1.35 9.68 7.43
C LEU A 89 1.01 10.83 6.49
N LYS A 90 2.02 11.58 6.04
CA LYS A 90 1.83 12.67 5.06
C LYS A 90 1.28 12.14 3.74
N GLU A 91 1.85 11.05 3.23
CA GLU A 91 1.37 10.41 2.00
C GLU A 91 -0.09 9.97 2.15
N ALA A 92 -0.46 9.39 3.29
CA ALA A 92 -1.84 9.01 3.56
C ALA A 92 -2.79 10.21 3.60
N GLU A 93 -2.39 11.31 4.25
CA GLU A 93 -3.14 12.57 4.26
C GLU A 93 -3.31 13.15 2.86
N ASP A 94 -2.24 13.11 2.05
CA ASP A 94 -2.26 13.60 0.67
C ASP A 94 -3.16 12.73 -0.22
N ILE A 95 -3.13 11.39 -0.07
CA ILE A 95 -4.05 10.46 -0.75
C ILE A 95 -5.50 10.79 -0.39
N VAL A 96 -5.81 10.98 0.90
CA VAL A 96 -7.17 11.30 1.34
C VAL A 96 -7.61 12.66 0.79
N ARG A 97 -6.74 13.68 0.83
CA ARG A 97 -7.04 15.01 0.27
C ARG A 97 -7.34 14.91 -1.23
N HIS A 98 -6.48 14.23 -2.00
CA HIS A 98 -6.69 14.02 -3.43
C HIS A 98 -7.97 13.25 -3.72
N ALA A 99 -8.26 12.18 -2.98
CA ALA A 99 -9.50 11.42 -3.14
C ALA A 99 -10.75 12.29 -2.87
N GLN A 100 -10.71 13.18 -1.87
CA GLN A 100 -11.82 14.10 -1.59
C GLN A 100 -12.00 15.16 -2.69
N GLU A 101 -10.91 15.72 -3.21
CA GLU A 101 -10.93 16.68 -4.33
C GLU A 101 -11.47 16.02 -5.60
N GLU A 102 -10.99 14.81 -5.92
CA GLU A 102 -11.45 13.99 -7.03
C GLU A 102 -12.95 13.67 -6.89
N ALA A 103 -13.40 13.27 -5.70
CA ALA A 103 -14.80 12.98 -5.43
C ALA A 103 -15.70 14.22 -5.60
N LYS A 104 -15.24 15.40 -5.13
CA LYS A 104 -15.96 16.67 -5.34
C LYS A 104 -16.06 17.02 -6.81
N ARG A 105 -14.96 16.89 -7.56
CA ARG A 105 -14.92 17.15 -9.00
C ARG A 105 -15.84 16.19 -9.77
N LEU A 106 -15.83 14.92 -9.40
CA LEU A 106 -16.68 13.89 -10.01
C LEU A 106 -18.15 14.15 -9.70
N ARG A 107 -18.50 14.51 -8.47
CA ARG A 107 -19.88 14.91 -8.12
C ARG A 107 -20.36 16.10 -8.93
N ALA A 108 -19.58 17.19 -8.97
CA ALA A 108 -19.96 18.38 -9.73
C ALA A 108 -20.14 18.07 -11.22
N LYS A 109 -19.28 17.23 -11.80
CA LYS A 109 -19.44 16.77 -13.18
C LYS A 109 -20.69 15.91 -13.36
N ALA A 110 -20.93 14.95 -12.46
CA ALA A 110 -22.09 14.08 -12.52
C ALA A 110 -23.41 14.87 -12.39
N GLU A 111 -23.46 15.87 -11.51
CA GLU A 111 -24.60 16.77 -11.37
C GLU A 111 -24.85 17.56 -12.67
N ALA A 112 -23.81 18.16 -13.26
CA ALA A 112 -23.92 18.88 -14.52
C ALA A 112 -24.37 17.97 -15.68
N ASP A 113 -23.83 16.76 -15.77
CA ASP A 113 -24.20 15.77 -16.79
C ASP A 113 -25.65 15.29 -16.60
N LEU A 114 -26.08 15.11 -15.34
CA LEU A 114 -27.45 14.73 -14.99
C LEU A 114 -28.43 15.83 -15.39
N ASP A 115 -28.18 17.08 -15.00
CA ASP A 115 -29.00 18.24 -15.37
C ASP A 115 -29.14 18.39 -16.88
N ALA A 116 -28.02 18.25 -17.61
CA ALA A 116 -28.03 18.28 -19.06
C ALA A 116 -28.85 17.11 -19.64
N SER A 117 -28.79 15.92 -19.04
CA SER A 117 -29.58 14.77 -19.47
C SER A 117 -31.07 14.94 -19.20
N ILE A 118 -31.44 15.54 -18.06
CA ILE A 118 -32.83 15.81 -17.70
C ILE A 118 -33.42 16.82 -18.67
N LYS A 119 -32.73 17.94 -18.93
CA LYS A 119 -33.18 18.96 -19.90
C LYS A 119 -33.38 18.38 -21.30
N ARG A 120 -32.47 17.52 -21.77
CA ARG A 120 -32.63 16.83 -23.06
C ARG A 120 -33.85 15.91 -23.07
N ARG A 121 -34.08 15.16 -22.00
CA ARG A 121 -35.24 14.26 -21.88
C ARG A 121 -36.55 15.04 -21.81
N GLU A 122 -36.57 16.15 -21.10
CA GLU A 122 -37.71 17.06 -21.03
C GLU A 122 -38.04 17.61 -22.42
N GLN A 123 -37.03 18.12 -23.13
CA GLN A 123 -37.23 18.61 -24.50
C GLN A 123 -37.75 17.52 -25.44
N GLN A 124 -37.18 16.31 -25.38
CA GLN A 124 -37.66 15.17 -26.17
C GLN A 124 -39.10 14.78 -25.82
N ALA A 125 -39.49 14.85 -24.54
CA ALA A 125 -40.86 14.59 -24.12
C ALA A 125 -41.82 15.66 -24.65
N MET A 126 -41.44 16.94 -24.56
CA MET A 126 -42.22 18.06 -25.10
C MET A 126 -42.39 17.96 -26.62
N GLU A 127 -41.33 17.61 -27.35
CA GLU A 127 -41.38 17.38 -28.80
C GLU A 127 -42.32 16.22 -29.15
N ARG A 128 -42.28 15.12 -28.39
CA ARG A 128 -43.21 13.97 -28.57
C ARG A 128 -44.66 14.34 -28.28
N ILE A 129 -44.91 15.13 -27.24
CA ILE A 129 -46.25 15.63 -26.91
C ILE A 129 -46.78 16.50 -28.05
N ALA A 130 -45.99 17.46 -28.52
CA ALA A 130 -46.39 18.34 -29.62
C ALA A 130 -46.68 17.55 -30.92
N GLN A 131 -45.87 16.54 -31.22
CA GLN A 131 -46.13 15.64 -32.36
C GLN A 131 -47.42 14.83 -32.18
N ALA A 132 -47.66 14.28 -30.99
CA ALA A 132 -48.87 13.52 -30.69
C ALA A 132 -50.12 14.42 -30.75
N GLU A 133 -50.05 15.65 -30.26
CA GLU A 133 -51.14 16.64 -30.35
C GLU A 133 -51.46 17.00 -31.81
N ALA A 134 -50.43 17.26 -32.62
CA ALA A 134 -50.61 17.54 -34.04
C ALA A 134 -51.26 16.35 -34.78
N GLN A 135 -50.82 15.13 -34.46
CA GLN A 135 -51.39 13.90 -35.03
C GLN A 135 -52.84 13.68 -34.60
N ALA A 136 -53.15 13.87 -33.31
CA ALA A 136 -54.50 13.76 -32.78
C ALA A 136 -55.45 14.80 -33.42
N LEU A 137 -55.00 16.04 -33.57
CA LEU A 137 -55.78 17.09 -34.23
C LEU A 137 -56.05 16.75 -35.70
N ALA A 138 -55.05 16.24 -36.43
CA ALA A 138 -55.22 15.79 -37.80
C ALA A 138 -56.24 14.63 -37.89
N GLN A 139 -56.17 13.69 -36.95
CA GLN A 139 -57.09 12.55 -36.89
C GLN A 139 -58.53 13.01 -36.62
N VAL A 140 -58.75 13.93 -35.68
CA VAL A 140 -60.09 14.50 -35.41
C VAL A 140 -60.64 15.23 -36.64
N ARG A 141 -59.81 16.01 -37.35
CA ARG A 141 -60.22 16.70 -38.58
C ARG A 141 -60.63 15.72 -39.68
N ASN A 142 -59.86 14.65 -39.87
CA ASN A 142 -60.18 13.62 -40.86
C ASN A 142 -61.49 12.91 -40.50
N THR A 143 -61.68 12.50 -39.23
CA THR A 143 -62.93 11.89 -38.79
C THR A 143 -64.13 12.83 -38.96
N ALA A 144 -63.98 14.13 -38.66
CA ALA A 144 -65.03 15.11 -38.89
C ALA A 144 -65.37 15.27 -40.38
N ALA A 145 -64.36 15.28 -41.26
CA ALA A 145 -64.56 15.31 -42.70
C ALA A 145 -65.29 14.05 -43.21
N ASP A 146 -64.91 12.86 -42.72
CA ASP A 146 -65.55 11.59 -43.07
C ASP A 146 -67.03 11.58 -42.64
N VAL A 147 -67.33 12.05 -41.43
CA VAL A 147 -68.71 12.17 -40.92
C VAL A 147 -69.51 13.17 -41.74
N ALA A 148 -68.93 14.33 -42.09
CA ALA A 148 -69.58 15.33 -42.92
C ALA A 148 -69.89 14.81 -44.34
N ILE A 149 -68.96 14.09 -44.97
CA ILE A 149 -69.14 13.45 -46.28
C ILE A 149 -70.24 12.38 -46.19
N ALA A 150 -70.22 11.53 -45.16
CA ALA A 150 -71.23 10.52 -44.95
C ALA A 150 -72.63 11.12 -44.75
N ALA A 151 -72.74 12.21 -43.99
CA ALA A 151 -74.00 12.93 -43.77
C ALA A 151 -74.49 13.58 -45.07
N ALA A 152 -73.62 14.28 -45.81
CA ALA A 152 -73.95 14.88 -47.10
C ALA A 152 -74.43 13.82 -48.11
N GLY A 153 -73.76 12.66 -48.16
CA GLY A 153 -74.17 11.53 -49.00
C GLY A 153 -75.57 10.99 -48.67
N ARG A 154 -75.92 10.88 -47.37
CA ARG A 154 -77.27 10.50 -46.95
C ARG A 154 -78.31 11.55 -47.34
N VAL A 155 -78.06 12.83 -47.06
CA VAL A 155 -78.98 13.93 -47.40
C VAL A 155 -79.20 14.01 -48.91
N MET A 156 -78.15 13.93 -49.72
CA MET A 156 -78.29 13.86 -51.19
C MET A 156 -79.08 12.63 -51.64
N GLY A 157 -78.86 11.47 -51.00
CA GLY A 157 -79.59 10.24 -51.28
C GLY A 157 -81.08 10.31 -50.95
N GLU A 158 -81.47 11.10 -49.94
CA GLU A 158 -82.87 11.31 -49.54
C GLU A 158 -83.54 12.46 -50.30
N ALA A 159 -82.80 13.51 -50.65
CA ALA A 159 -83.34 14.72 -51.28
C ALA A 159 -83.42 14.67 -52.82
N LEU A 160 -82.63 13.82 -53.49
CA LEU A 160 -82.64 13.72 -54.95
C LEU A 160 -83.75 12.78 -55.45
N GLY A 161 -84.76 13.36 -56.10
CA GLY A 161 -85.77 12.61 -56.86
C GLY A 161 -85.21 11.99 -58.15
N ASP A 162 -85.95 11.04 -58.73
CA ASP A 162 -85.52 10.29 -59.93
C ASP A 162 -85.19 11.20 -61.12
N LYS A 163 -85.85 12.37 -61.21
CA LYS A 163 -85.67 13.33 -62.30
C LYS A 163 -84.34 14.10 -62.18
N GLU A 164 -84.01 14.64 -60.99
CA GLU A 164 -82.72 15.28 -60.73
C GLU A 164 -81.54 14.31 -60.84
N ARG A 165 -81.69 13.03 -60.43
CA ARG A 165 -80.64 12.02 -60.61
C ARG A 165 -80.32 11.78 -62.08
N ASN A 166 -81.35 11.64 -62.92
CA ASN A 166 -81.15 11.38 -64.34
C ASN A 166 -80.55 12.60 -65.07
N SER A 167 -80.90 13.81 -64.64
CA SER A 167 -80.26 15.07 -65.06
C SER A 167 -78.77 15.10 -64.73
N LEU A 168 -78.40 14.79 -63.48
CA LEU A 168 -77.00 14.75 -63.04
C LEU A 168 -76.17 13.71 -63.81
N ILE A 169 -76.76 12.56 -64.14
CA ILE A 169 -76.11 11.52 -64.97
C ILE A 169 -75.86 12.05 -66.39
N GLN A 170 -76.86 12.66 -67.01
CA GLN A 170 -76.73 13.27 -68.34
C GLN A 170 -75.66 14.38 -68.36
N ASP A 171 -75.65 15.25 -67.34
CA ASP A 171 -74.66 16.32 -67.21
C ASP A 171 -73.24 15.76 -66.98
N THR A 172 -73.09 14.73 -66.15
CA THR A 172 -71.78 14.07 -65.93
C THR A 172 -71.27 13.41 -67.21
N ILE A 173 -72.13 12.73 -67.97
CA ILE A 173 -71.80 12.14 -69.29
C ILE A 173 -71.36 13.23 -70.28
N LYS A 174 -72.00 14.41 -70.21
CA LYS A 174 -71.69 15.55 -71.07
C LYS A 174 -70.37 16.25 -70.71
N ASP A 175 -69.94 16.16 -69.44
CA ASP A 175 -68.72 16.80 -68.91
C ASP A 175 -67.45 15.92 -69.00
N LEU A 176 -67.62 14.59 -69.18
CA LEU A 176 -66.53 13.62 -69.39
C LEU A 176 -65.50 14.02 -70.49
N PRO A 177 -65.90 14.58 -71.65
CA PRO A 177 -64.97 14.97 -72.71
C PRO A 177 -63.97 16.07 -72.32
N GLY A 178 -64.29 16.89 -71.31
CA GLY A 178 -63.44 18.00 -70.85
C GLY A 178 -62.36 17.61 -69.84
N ARG A 179 -62.43 16.40 -69.26
CA ARG A 179 -61.48 15.90 -68.24
C ARG A 179 -60.51 14.84 -68.76
N LEU A 180 -60.60 14.49 -70.04
CA LEU A 180 -59.74 13.51 -70.72
C LEU A 180 -58.73 14.15 -71.70
N ASN A 181 -58.54 15.47 -71.65
CA ASN A 181 -57.43 16.17 -72.31
C ASN A 181 -56.41 16.66 -71.28
#